data_AF-A0A523N308-F1
#
_entry.id   AF-A0A523N308-F1
#
_cell.length_a   1.000
_cell.length_b   1.000
_cell.length_c   1.000
_cell.angle_alpha   90.00
_cell.angle_beta   90.00
_cell.angle_gamma   90.00
#
_symmetry.space_group_name_H-M   'P 1'
#
loop_
_entity.id
_entity.type
_entity.pdbx_description
1 polymer ?
#
loop_
_entity_poly.entity_id
_entity_poly.type
_entity_poly.pdbx_seq_one_letter_code
_entity_poly.pdbx_strand_id
1 'polypeptide(L)'
;MNNKNNIYLGMFLLGMTGVLIGVVLESPVAALIAGALGTFIGGFVGWLGGRRYLIIICLGAVIGAVLGYPTGDQDILIMAAGSGAAISGFFANFVEMFRRKK
;
A
#
# COMPACT_ATOMS: atom_id res chain seq x y z
N MET A 1 -0.12 -15.15 15.25
CA MET A 1 1.33 -15.47 15.19
C MET A 1 2.08 -14.22 14.70
N ASN A 2 2.79 -13.57 15.62
CA ASN A 2 3.67 -12.39 15.58
C ASN A 2 3.27 -11.11 14.80
N ASN A 3 2.75 -10.12 15.55
CA ASN A 3 2.61 -8.71 15.12
C ASN A 3 3.90 -8.13 14.52
N LYS A 4 5.08 -8.52 15.04
CA LYS A 4 6.38 -8.08 14.48
C LYS A 4 6.52 -8.41 12.99
N ASN A 5 6.01 -9.57 12.55
CA ASN A 5 6.15 -9.99 11.16
C ASN A 5 5.29 -9.13 10.22
N ASN A 6 4.12 -8.66 10.67
CA ASN A 6 3.27 -7.76 9.89
C ASN A 6 3.89 -6.36 9.76
N ILE A 7 4.61 -5.90 10.79
CA ILE A 7 5.33 -4.62 10.79
C ILE A 7 6.47 -4.65 9.75
N TYR A 8 7.31 -5.70 9.77
CA TYR A 8 8.37 -5.85 8.77
C TYR A 8 7.82 -5.98 7.34
N LEU A 9 6.71 -6.72 7.17
CA LEU A 9 6.07 -6.91 5.88
C LEU A 9 5.45 -5.59 5.36
N GLY A 10 4.83 -4.80 6.23
CA GLY A 10 4.32 -3.47 5.91
C GLY A 10 5.43 -2.49 5.53
N MET A 11 6.51 -2.42 6.32
CA MET A 11 7.70 -1.62 6.00
C MET A 11 8.29 -2.00 4.65
N PHE A 12 8.45 -3.30 4.39
CA PHE A 12 9.04 -3.79 3.16
C PHE A 12 8.17 -3.49 1.94
N LEU A 13 6.87 -3.79 2.00
CA LEU A 13 5.95 -3.54 0.89
C LEU A 13 5.85 -2.05 0.57
N LEU A 14 5.54 -1.22 1.57
CA LEU A 14 5.31 0.21 1.34
C LEU A 14 6.62 0.95 1.04
N GLY A 15 7.73 0.54 1.65
CA GLY A 15 9.07 1.03 1.33
C GLY A 15 9.48 0.71 -0.12
N MET A 16 9.31 -0.54 -0.55
CA MET A 16 9.58 -0.93 -1.94
C MET A 16 8.72 -0.17 -2.94
N THR A 17 7.42 0.00 -2.66
CA THR A 17 6.55 0.81 -3.54
C THR A 17 7.00 2.28 -3.59
N GLY A 18 7.45 2.86 -2.47
CA GLY A 18 7.97 4.22 -2.45
C GLY A 18 9.22 4.39 -3.32
N VAL A 19 10.14 3.43 -3.26
CA VAL A 19 11.34 3.42 -4.12
C VAL A 19 10.95 3.28 -5.59
N LEU A 20 10.05 2.35 -5.91
CA LEU A 20 9.56 2.13 -7.28
C LEU A 20 8.90 3.38 -7.88
N ILE A 21 8.11 4.12 -7.10
CA ILE A 21 7.50 5.37 -7.55
C ILE A 21 8.58 6.40 -7.92
N GLY A 22 9.61 6.57 -7.10
CA GLY A 22 10.65 7.55 -7.43
C GLY A 22 11.60 7.11 -8.54
N VAL A 23 11.73 5.80 -8.80
CA VAL A 23 12.40 5.29 -10.01
C VAL A 23 11.59 5.65 -11.25
N VAL A 24 10.25 5.54 -11.21
CA VAL A 24 9.37 5.95 -12.30
C VAL A 24 9.45 7.46 -12.56
N LEU A 25 9.62 8.28 -11.52
CA LEU A 25 9.77 9.74 -11.65
C LEU A 25 11.16 10.19 -12.15
N GLU A 26 12.04 9.27 -12.58
CA GLU A 26 13.42 9.52 -13.02
C GLU A 26 14.26 10.40 -12.07
N SER A 27 13.86 10.48 -10.81
CA SER A 27 14.47 11.35 -9.81
C SER A 27 15.03 10.51 -8.66
N PRO A 28 16.37 10.35 -8.57
CA PRO A 28 16.99 9.56 -7.51
C PRO A 28 16.72 10.13 -6.11
N VAL A 29 16.51 11.45 -6.00
CA VAL A 29 16.13 12.11 -4.74
C VAL A 29 14.69 11.76 -4.36
N ALA A 30 13.77 11.74 -5.34
CA ALA A 30 12.38 11.35 -5.10
C ALA A 30 12.27 9.88 -4.68
N ALA A 31 13.07 8.98 -5.27
CA ALA A 31 13.10 7.56 -4.89
C ALA A 31 13.52 7.34 -3.44
N LEU A 32 14.51 8.12 -2.98
CA LEU A 32 15.03 8.02 -1.62
C LEU A 32 14.02 8.56 -0.59
N ILE A 33 13.40 9.71 -0.88
CA ILE A 33 12.40 10.32 0.00
C ILE A 33 11.11 9.49 0.03
N ALA A 34 10.60 9.09 -1.13
CA ALA A 34 9.38 8.29 -1.23
C ALA A 34 9.59 6.88 -0.63
N GLY A 35 10.77 6.26 -0.82
CA GLY A 35 11.13 5.00 -0.19
C GLY A 35 11.24 5.10 1.34
N ALA A 36 11.86 6.16 1.86
CA ALA A 36 11.95 6.40 3.30
C ALA A 36 10.57 6.64 3.93
N LEU A 37 9.74 7.49 3.30
CA LEU A 37 8.36 7.73 3.72
C LEU A 37 7.51 6.46 3.63
N GLY A 38 7.63 5.71 2.54
CA GLY A 38 6.94 4.44 2.34
C GLY A 38 7.30 3.41 3.41
N THR A 39 8.58 3.32 3.78
CA THR A 39 9.04 2.43 4.85
C THR A 39 8.47 2.87 6.20
N PHE A 40 8.53 4.18 6.50
CA PHE A 40 8.03 4.73 7.76
C PHE A 40 6.52 4.51 7.92
N ILE A 41 5.74 4.88 6.90
CA ILE A 41 4.29 4.69 6.86
C ILE A 41 3.96 3.18 6.88
N GLY A 42 4.75 2.35 6.20
CA GLY A 42 4.60 0.90 6.21
C GLY A 42 4.78 0.25 7.57
N GLY A 43 5.69 0.80 8.39
CA GLY A 43 5.84 0.41 9.79
C GLY A 43 4.60 0.75 10.61
N PHE A 44 4.04 1.95 10.43
CA PHE A 44 2.79 2.36 11.10
C PHE A 44 1.61 1.50 10.67
N VAL A 45 1.44 1.26 9.37
CA VAL A 45 0.34 0.45 8.83
C VAL A 45 0.46 -1.02 9.27
N GLY A 46 1.67 -1.59 9.28
CA GLY A 46 1.89 -2.95 9.77
C GLY A 46 1.77 -3.11 11.30
N TRP A 47 1.88 -2.00 12.04
CA TRP A 47 1.61 -1.97 13.48
C TRP A 47 0.12 -1.81 13.80
N LEU A 48 -0.60 -0.97 13.04
CA LEU A 48 -2.03 -0.72 13.20
C LEU A 48 -2.91 -1.83 12.61
N GLY A 49 -2.50 -2.43 11.50
CA GLY A 49 -3.30 -3.39 10.73
C GLY A 49 -2.94 -4.84 11.01
N GLY A 50 -3.94 -5.67 11.29
CA GLY A 50 -3.77 -7.13 11.27
C GLY A 50 -3.41 -7.65 9.87
N ARG A 51 -2.92 -8.89 9.77
CA ARG A 51 -2.52 -9.54 8.50
C ARG A 51 -3.56 -9.42 7.37
N ARG A 52 -4.85 -9.42 7.71
CA ARG A 52 -5.96 -9.31 6.74
C ARG A 52 -6.08 -7.92 6.15
N TYR A 53 -5.80 -6.88 6.95
CA TYR A 53 -5.84 -5.49 6.52
C TYR A 53 -4.84 -5.25 5.39
N LEU A 54 -3.59 -5.71 5.58
CA LEU A 54 -2.54 -5.64 4.56
C LEU A 54 -2.90 -6.39 3.27
N ILE A 55 -3.50 -7.58 3.38
CA ILE A 55 -3.91 -8.37 2.22
C ILE A 55 -4.98 -7.64 1.41
N ILE A 56 -5.97 -7.05 2.08
CA ILE A 56 -7.08 -6.36 1.40
C ILE A 56 -6.57 -5.09 0.70
N ILE A 57 -5.63 -4.35 1.32
CA ILE A 57 -5.01 -3.17 0.69
C ILE A 57 -4.20 -3.56 -0.54
N CYS A 58 -3.40 -4.63 -0.46
CA CYS A 58 -2.66 -5.15 -1.62
C CYS A 58 -3.61 -5.55 -2.75
N LEU A 59 -4.72 -6.23 -2.43
CA LEU A 59 -5.71 -6.60 -3.44
C LEU A 59 -6.35 -5.37 -4.09
N GLY A 60 -6.70 -4.34 -3.31
CA GLY A 60 -7.23 -3.10 -3.87
C GLY A 60 -6.21 -2.34 -4.71
N ALA A 61 -4.94 -2.36 -4.34
CA ALA A 61 -3.86 -1.77 -5.13
C ALA A 61 -3.70 -2.48 -6.48
N VAL A 62 -3.74 -3.83 -6.49
CA VAL A 62 -3.66 -4.63 -7.73
C VAL A 62 -4.89 -4.38 -8.60
N ILE A 63 -6.10 -4.36 -8.02
CA ILE A 63 -7.32 -4.08 -8.77
C ILE A 63 -7.27 -2.67 -9.37
N GLY A 64 -6.85 -1.67 -8.60
CA GLY A 64 -6.66 -0.30 -9.07
C GLY A 64 -5.64 -0.21 -10.21
N ALA A 65 -4.51 -0.91 -10.10
CA ALA A 65 -3.50 -0.97 -11.15
C ALA A 65 -4.01 -1.65 -12.44
N VAL A 66 -4.74 -2.75 -12.32
CA VAL A 66 -5.33 -3.48 -13.46
C VAL A 66 -6.37 -2.61 -14.17
N LEU A 67 -7.18 -1.85 -13.42
CA LEU A 67 -8.15 -0.92 -13.99
C LEU A 67 -7.48 0.32 -14.62
N GLY A 68 -6.30 0.71 -14.14
CA GLY A 68 -5.48 1.79 -14.72
C GLY A 68 -4.58 1.36 -15.88
N TYR A 69 -4.37 0.05 -16.08
CA TYR A 69 -3.59 -0.51 -17.20
C TYR A 69 -4.11 -0.14 -18.60
N PRO A 70 -5.43 -0.18 -18.91
CA PRO A 70 -5.93 0.18 -20.24
C PRO A 70 -5.73 1.66 -20.62
N THR A 71 -5.41 2.53 -19.66
CA THR A 71 -5.22 3.98 -19.90
C THR A 71 -3.85 4.32 -20.47
N GLY A 72 -2.85 3.42 -20.44
CA GLY A 72 -1.55 3.59 -21.09
C GLY A 72 -0.58 4.59 -20.42
N ASP A 73 -1.06 5.52 -19.59
CA ASP A 73 -0.23 6.48 -18.85
C ASP A 73 0.27 5.94 -17.50
N GLN A 74 1.58 6.02 -17.26
CA GLN A 74 2.21 5.61 -16.00
C GLN A 74 1.69 6.42 -14.80
N ASP A 75 1.44 7.71 -14.98
CA ASP A 75 0.93 8.58 -13.91
C ASP A 75 -0.47 8.17 -13.46
N ILE A 76 -1.34 7.83 -14.43
CA ILE A 76 -2.69 7.34 -14.17
C ILE A 76 -2.65 5.98 -13.49
N LEU A 77 -1.72 5.10 -13.89
CA LEU A 77 -1.56 3.77 -13.28
C LEU A 77 -1.17 3.87 -11.80
N ILE A 78 -0.24 4.76 -11.46
CA ILE A 78 0.17 5.00 -10.07
C ILE A 78 -0.98 5.62 -9.26
N MET A 79 -1.73 6.58 -9.83
CA MET A 79 -2.90 7.18 -9.19
C MET A 79 -4.03 6.17 -8.97
N ALA A 80 -4.29 5.31 -9.95
CA ALA A 80 -5.32 4.27 -9.89
C ALA A 80 -4.96 3.17 -8.88
N ALA A 81 -3.69 2.75 -8.84
CA ALA A 81 -3.20 1.81 -7.83
C ALA A 81 -3.28 2.40 -6.41
N GLY A 82 -2.89 3.67 -6.23
CA GLY A 82 -2.94 4.35 -4.95
C GLY A 82 -4.36 4.56 -4.43
N SER A 83 -5.28 4.97 -5.30
CA SER A 83 -6.70 5.11 -4.95
C SER A 83 -7.36 3.77 -4.63
N GLY A 84 -7.07 2.71 -5.39
CA GLY A 84 -7.53 1.35 -5.10
C GLY A 84 -7.02 0.82 -3.74
N ALA A 85 -5.76 1.11 -3.40
CA ALA A 85 -5.19 0.79 -2.09
C ALA A 85 -5.89 1.55 -0.94
N ALA A 86 -6.20 2.83 -1.13
CA ALA A 86 -6.89 3.64 -0.12
C ALA A 86 -8.33 3.17 0.14
N ILE A 87 -9.10 2.94 -0.94
CA ILE A 87 -10.51 2.49 -0.84
C ILE A 87 -10.61 1.12 -0.17
N SER A 88 -9.74 0.20 -0.57
CA SER A 88 -9.69 -1.14 0.04
C SER A 88 -9.22 -1.12 1.49
N GLY A 89 -8.37 -0.17 1.89
CA GLY A 89 -8.02 0.09 3.30
C GLY A 89 -9.24 0.46 4.14
N PHE A 90 -10.09 1.36 3.65
CA PHE A 90 -11.36 1.67 4.33
C PHE A 90 -12.27 0.43 4.41
N PHE A 91 -12.37 -0.34 3.34
CA PHE A 91 -13.17 -1.56 3.30
C PHE A 91 -12.66 -2.63 4.28
N ALA A 92 -11.34 -2.79 4.39
CA ALA A 92 -10.71 -3.69 5.34
C ALA A 92 -11.03 -3.32 6.78
N ASN A 93 -11.01 -2.02 7.10
CA ASN A 93 -11.39 -1.51 8.41
C ASN A 93 -12.87 -1.77 8.71
N PHE A 94 -13.77 -1.59 7.73
CA PHE A 94 -15.19 -1.95 7.86
C PHE A 94 -15.38 -3.43 8.19
N VAL A 95 -14.69 -4.32 7.49
CA VAL A 95 -14.72 -5.77 7.73
C VAL A 95 -14.19 -6.11 9.13
N GLU A 96 -13.13 -5.45 9.57
CA GLU A 96 -12.55 -5.65 10.89
C GLU A 96 -13.47 -5.15 12.02
N MET A 97 -14.11 -4.00 11.82
CA MET A 97 -15.14 -3.47 12.73
C MET A 97 -16.34 -4.40 12.87
N PHE A 98 -16.87 -4.92 11.75
CA PHE A 98 -18.00 -5.85 11.76
C PHE A 98 -17.67 -7.15 12.51
N ARG A 99 -16.41 -7.60 12.42
CA ARG A 99 -15.96 -8.83 13.06
C ARG A 99 -15.64 -8.67 14.55
N ARG A 100 -15.26 -7.46 15.00
CA ARG A 100 -15.10 -7.14 16.42
C ARG A 100 -16.43 -7.00 17.17
N LYS A 101 -17.54 -6.84 16.44
CA LYS A 101 -18.88 -6.69 17.01
C LYS A 101 -19.59 -8.02 17.31
N LYS A 102 -18.88 -9.15 17.23
CA LYS A 102 -19.37 -10.50 17.50
C LYS A 102 -18.50 -11.15 18.56
#